data_AF-A0AAW2DQS1-F1
#
_entry.id   AF-A0AAW2DQS1-F1
#
_cell.length_a   1.000
_cell.length_b   1.000
_cell.length_c   1.000
_cell.angle_alpha   90.00
_cell.angle_beta   90.00
_cell.angle_gamma   90.00
#
_symmetry.space_group_name_H-M   'P 1'
#
loop_
_entity.id
_entity.type
_entity.pdbx_description
1 polymer ?
#
loop_
_entity_poly.entity_id
_entity_poly.type
_entity_poly.pdbx_seq_one_letter_code
_entity_poly.pdbx_strand_id
1 'polypeptide(L)' 'MLEFTLYDIYRVFKSGGLLWLDHFFCMGSQLNTTYIPMLDRIGFKKLRWNASRKLDREIHKNEWYISALLEQPMK' A
#
# COMPACT_ATOMS: atom_id res chain seq x y z
N MET A 1 -0.38 9.70 10.09
CA MET A 1 0.75 10.26 9.32
C MET A 1 0.85 9.64 7.93
N LEU A 2 0.99 8.31 7.78
CA LEU A 2 1.12 7.66 6.46
C LEU A 2 0.00 8.03 5.47
N GLU A 3 -1.26 8.01 5.91
CA GLU A 3 -2.41 8.36 5.06
C GLU A 3 -2.28 9.78 4.46
N PHE A 4 -1.82 10.75 5.26
CA PHE A 4 -1.56 12.10 4.79
C PHE A 4 -0.40 12.15 3.79
N THR A 5 0.69 11.40 4.04
CA THR A 5 1.81 11.31 3.10
C THR A 5 1.37 10.72 1.76
N LEU A 6 0.55 9.68 1.77
CA LEU A 6 0.04 9.08 0.55
C LEU A 6 -0.96 9.99 -0.18
N TYR A 7 -1.75 10.77 0.56
CA TYR A 7 -2.58 11.82 -0.02
C TYR A 7 -1.73 12.94 -0.65
N ASP A 8 -0.64 13.33 -0.01
CA ASP A 8 0.32 14.30 -0.56
C ASP A 8 0.98 13.78 -1.84
N ILE A 9 1.32 12.50 -1.90
CA ILE A 9 1.80 11.84 -3.13
C ILE A 9 0.71 11.84 -4.19
N TYR A 10 -0.52 11.46 -3.83
CA TYR A 10 -1.66 11.44 -4.74
C TYR A 10 -1.89 12.81 -5.40
N ARG A 11 -1.90 13.90 -4.65
CA ARG A 11 -2.20 15.23 -5.22
C ARG A 11 -1.12 15.78 -6.16
N VAL A 12 0.13 15.32 -6.06
CA VAL A 12 1.23 15.80 -6.92
C VAL A 12 1.43 14.94 -8.17
N PHE A 13 0.87 13.73 -8.20
CA PHE A 13 0.95 12.84 -9.35
C PHE A 13 0.09 13.34 -10.51
N LYS A 14 0.69 13.44 -11.71
CA LYS A 14 -0.04 13.71 -12.95
C LYS A 14 -0.95 12.54 -13.31
N SER A 15 -2.04 12.84 -14.02
CA SER A 15 -2.96 11.86 -14.61
C SER A 15 -2.19 10.75 -15.34
N GLY A 16 -2.50 9.48 -15.03
CA GLY A 16 -1.82 8.31 -15.59
C GLY A 16 -0.45 7.98 -14.98
N GLY A 17 0.02 8.73 -13.98
CA GLY A 17 1.26 8.43 -13.27
C GLY A 17 1.17 7.16 -12.43
N LEU A 18 2.29 6.43 -12.30
CA LEU A 18 2.36 5.17 -11.57
C LEU A 18 3.14 5.31 -10.26
N LEU A 19 2.49 4.97 -9.15
CA LEU A 19 3.12 4.82 -7.85
C LEU A 19 3.40 3.33 -7.59
N TRP A 20 4.68 3.00 -7.42
CA TRP A 20 5.09 1.70 -6.93
C TRP A 20 5.43 1.80 -5.45
N LEU A 21 4.57 1.20 -4.62
CA LEU A 21 4.84 0.96 -3.21
C LEU A 21 5.42 -0.45 -3.10
N ASP A 22 6.60 -0.60 -2.50
CA ASP A 22 7.27 -1.89 -2.42
C ASP A 22 7.77 -2.18 -1.00
N HIS A 23 7.70 -3.45 -0.60
CA HIS A 23 8.17 -3.94 0.71
C HIS A 23 7.67 -3.12 1.91
N PHE A 24 6.44 -2.62 1.85
CA PHE A 24 5.84 -1.89 2.97
C PHE A 24 5.53 -2.86 4.12
N PHE A 25 6.14 -2.63 5.28
CA PHE A 25 6.01 -3.51 6.44
C PHE A 25 4.74 -3.23 7.26
N CYS A 26 4.03 -4.29 7.66
CA CYS A 26 2.97 -4.22 8.64
C CYS A 26 2.81 -5.50 9.46
N MET A 27 2.16 -5.40 10.62
CA MET A 27 1.63 -6.56 11.32
C MET A 27 0.41 -7.11 10.59
N GLY A 28 0.27 -8.44 10.53
CA GLY A 28 -0.84 -9.10 9.84
C GLY A 28 -2.22 -8.72 10.41
N SER A 29 -2.30 -8.39 11.71
CA SER A 29 -3.51 -7.87 12.34
C SER A 29 -3.95 -6.50 11.78
N GLN A 30 -3.00 -5.71 11.25
CA GLN A 30 -3.23 -4.37 10.71
C GLN A 30 -3.44 -4.36 9.20
N LEU A 31 -3.05 -5.44 8.50
CA LEU A 31 -3.10 -5.55 7.04
C LEU A 31 -4.51 -5.24 6.50
N ASN A 32 -5.50 -6.02 6.92
CA ASN A 32 -6.89 -5.90 6.45
C ASN A 32 -7.68 -4.81 7.20
N THR A 33 -7.29 -4.49 8.43
CA THR A 33 -8.05 -3.58 9.30
C THR A 33 -7.64 -2.12 9.14
N THR A 34 -6.39 -1.86 8.74
CA THR A 34 -5.81 -0.52 8.71
C THR A 34 -5.25 -0.19 7.33
N TYR A 35 -4.29 -0.97 6.82
CA TYR A 35 -3.50 -0.56 5.65
C TYR A 35 -4.23 -0.70 4.32
N ILE A 36 -4.93 -1.82 4.09
CA ILE A 36 -5.72 -1.99 2.86
C ILE A 36 -6.83 -0.94 2.77
N PRO A 37 -7.67 -0.73 3.81
CA PRO A 37 -8.69 0.31 3.77
C PRO A 37 -8.12 1.72 3.59
N MET A 38 -6.96 2.02 4.19
CA MET A 38 -6.28 3.31 4.02
C MET A 38 -5.87 3.54 2.57
N LEU A 39 -5.25 2.55 1.92
CA LEU A 39 -4.83 2.64 0.52
C LEU A 39 -6.01 2.79 -0.45
N ASP A 40 -7.12 2.10 -0.17
CA ASP A 40 -8.33 2.19 -0.99
C ASP A 40 -9.00 3.58 -0.91
N ARG A 41 -8.83 4.32 0.20
CA ARG A 41 -9.42 5.67 0.37
C ARG A 41 -8.68 6.78 -0.37
N ILE A 42 -7.41 6.60 -0.70
CA ILE A 42 -6.57 7.66 -1.28
C ILE A 42 -6.96 7.99 -2.72
N GLY A 43 -7.62 7.07 -3.43
CA GLY A 43 -8.18 7.31 -4.76
C GLY A 43 -7.31 6.88 -5.94
N PHE A 44 -6.13 6.29 -5.69
CA PHE A 44 -5.38 5.60 -6.74
C PHE A 44 -6.16 4.37 -7.24
N LYS A 45 -6.08 4.10 -8.54
CA LYS A 45 -6.53 2.84 -9.12
C LYS A 45 -5.51 1.74 -8.86
N LYS A 46 -5.95 0.64 -8.26
CA LYS A 46 -5.10 -0.53 -7.99
C LYS A 46 -4.88 -1.32 -9.27
N LEU A 47 -3.65 -1.34 -9.79
CA LEU A 47 -3.28 -2.14 -10.95
C LEU A 47 -2.79 -3.53 -10.55
N ARG A 48 -1.90 -3.59 -9.55
CA ARG A 48 -1.43 -4.85 -8.96
C ARG A 48 -1.26 -4.71 -7.46
N TRP A 49 -1.45 -5.82 -6.77
CA TRP A 49 -1.29 -5.91 -5.33
C TRP A 49 -0.72 -7.27 -4.98
N ASN A 50 0.25 -7.29 -4.07
CA ASN A 50 0.73 -8.50 -3.44
C ASN A 50 0.97 -8.25 -1.96
N ALA A 51 0.56 -9.21 -1.13
CA ALA A 51 0.90 -9.24 0.29
C ALA A 51 1.55 -10.58 0.59
N SER A 52 2.71 -10.57 1.22
CA SER A 52 3.46 -11.79 1.51
C SER A 52 3.95 -11.76 2.94
N ARG A 53 3.81 -12.90 3.62
CA ARG A 53 4.30 -13.05 4.99
C ARG A 53 5.82 -13.06 4.99
N LYS A 54 6.39 -12.35 5.94
CA LYS A 54 7.83 -12.33 6.19
C LYS A 54 8.27 -13.70 6.71
N LEU A 55 9.25 -14.33 6.04
CA LEU A 55 9.69 -15.72 6.32
C LEU A 55 11.01 -15.80 7.09
N ASP A 56 11.78 -14.70 7.14
CA ASP A 56 13.11 -14.61 7.76
C ASP A 56 13.09 -14.36 9.29
N ARG A 57 11.91 -14.08 9.86
CA ARG A 57 11.71 -13.94 11.31
C ARG A 57 10.85 -15.06 11.84
N GLU A 58 10.99 -15.34 13.14
CA GLU A 58 10.19 -16.33 13.88
C GLU A 58 8.75 -16.36 13.35
N ILE A 59 8.30 -17.55 12.91
CA ILE A 59 7.00 -17.80 12.28
C ILE A 59 5.83 -17.20 13.09
N HIS A 60 6.04 -17.01 14.39
CA HIS A 60 5.11 -16.45 15.35
C HIS A 60 4.84 -14.94 15.21
N LYS A 61 5.68 -14.15 14.53
CA LYS A 61 5.54 -12.68 14.54
C LYS A 61 4.48 -12.13 13.58
N ASN A 62 3.87 -12.97 12.72
CA ASN A 62 2.80 -12.58 11.77
C ASN A 62 3.08 -11.23 11.07
N GLU A 63 4.33 -11.05 10.62
CA GLU A 63 4.81 -9.85 9.93
C GLU A 63 4.58 -10.01 8.43
N TRP A 64 4.20 -8.94 7.75
CA TRP A 64 3.85 -8.95 6.33
C TRP A 64 4.51 -7.80 5.58
N TYR A 65 4.81 -8.07 4.32
CA TYR A 65 5.15 -7.06 3.33
C TYR A 65 4.01 -6.88 2.36
N ILE A 66 3.74 -5.61 2.05
CA ILE A 66 2.78 -5.17 1.05
C ILE A 66 3.57 -4.53 -0.10
N SER A 67 3.27 -4.96 -1.32
CA SER A 67 3.69 -4.28 -2.53
C SER A 67 2.47 -3.98 -3.41
N ALA A 68 2.40 -2.78 -3.95
CA ALA A 68 1.29 -2.32 -4.77
C ALA A 68 1.80 -1.49 -5.95
N LEU A 69 1.21 -1.73 -7.11
CA LEU A 69 1.30 -0.83 -8.26
C LEU A 69 -0.02 -0.09 -8.38
N LEU A 70 0.05 1.23 -8.26
CA LEU A 70 -1.08 2.14 -8.15
C LEU A 70 -1.00 3.16 -9.29
N GLU A 71 -2.12 3.46 -9.91
CA GLU A 71 -2.23 4.41 -11.02
C GLU A 71 -3.06 5.62 -10.60
N GLN A 72 -2.56 6.81 -10.89
CA GLN A 72 -3.35 8.03 -10.80
C GLN A 72 -4.45 7.96 -11.89
N PRO A 73 -5.75 7.94 -11.52
CA PRO A 73 -6.81 7.79 -12.50
C PRO A 73 -6.72 8.87 -13.58
N MET A 74 -6.96 8.46 -14.81
CA MET A 74 -7.20 9.41 -15.89
C MET A 74 -8.59 10.01 -15.71
N LYS A 75 -8.68 11.34 -15.75
CA LYS A 75 -9.97 12.03 -15.93
C LYS A 75 -10.48 11.82 -17.35
#